data_AF-A0A2G6IA73-F1
#
_entry.id   AF-A0A2G6IA73-F1
#
_cell.length_a   1.000
_cell.length_b   1.000
_cell.length_c   1.000
_cell.angle_alpha   90.00
_cell.angle_beta   90.00
_cell.angle_gamma   90.00
#
_symmetry.space_group_name_H-M   'P 1'
#
loop_
_entity.id
_entity.type
_entity.pdbx_description
1 polymer ?
#
loop_
_entity_poly.entity_id
_entity_poly.type
_entity_poly.pdbx_seq_one_letter_code
_entity_poly.pdbx_strand_id
1 'polypeptide(L)' 'FAVSTFLGIMPGGLVYTSVGAGLGEVFAQGAAPDLGIIFTPPVLLPLLGLAALSALPILLKLFRKGV' A
#
# COMPACT_ATOMS: atom_id res chain seq x y z
N PHE A 1 -2.11 23.82 -6.96
CA PHE A 1 -1.75 23.11 -5.71
C PHE A 1 -2.71 21.94 -5.41
N ALA A 2 -4.03 22.15 -5.31
CA ALA A 2 -4.97 21.07 -4.97
C ALA A 2 -4.90 19.83 -5.89
N VAL A 3 -4.84 20.02 -7.21
CA VAL A 3 -4.80 18.91 -8.19
C VAL A 3 -3.53 18.07 -8.07
N SER A 4 -2.36 18.71 -7.96
CA SER A 4 -1.08 18.01 -7.81
C SER A 4 -1.00 17.23 -6.49
N THR A 5 -1.55 17.80 -5.41
CA THR A 5 -1.61 17.12 -4.11
C THR A 5 -2.55 15.93 -4.17
N PHE A 6 -3.73 16.10 -4.77
CA PHE A 6 -4.72 15.03 -4.94
C PHE A 6 -4.14 13.85 -5.72
N LEU A 7 -3.54 14.10 -6.88
CA LEU A 7 -2.90 13.07 -7.69
C LEU A 7 -1.71 12.42 -6.98
N GLY A 8 -0.93 13.19 -6.21
CA GLY A 8 0.22 12.69 -5.47
C GLY A 8 -0.15 11.74 -4.32
N ILE A 9 -1.22 12.03 -3.57
CA ILE A 9 -1.63 11.23 -2.41
C ILE A 9 -2.59 10.08 -2.76
N MET A 10 -3.37 10.21 -3.84
CA MET A 10 -4.34 9.20 -4.28
C MET A 10 -3.78 7.77 -4.33
N PRO A 11 -2.62 7.49 -4.95
CA PRO A 11 -2.13 6.12 -5.05
C PRO A 11 -1.85 5.50 -3.67
N GLY A 12 -1.30 6.27 -2.73
CA GLY A 12 -1.10 5.81 -1.36
C GLY A 12 -2.42 5.56 -0.63
N GLY A 13 -3.41 6.44 -0.85
CA GLY A 13 -4.75 6.27 -0.31
C GLY A 13 -5.44 4.99 -0.78
N LEU A 14 -5.38 4.68 -2.08
CA LEU A 14 -5.95 3.45 -2.65
C LEU A 14 -5.36 2.19 -2.00
N VAL A 15 -4.05 2.15 -1.81
CA VAL A 15 -3.36 1.03 -1.16
C VAL A 15 -3.76 0.90 0.31
N TYR A 16 -3.85 2.01 1.04
CA TYR A 16 -4.24 1.96 2.45
C TYR A 16 -5.70 1.50 2.61
N THR A 17 -6.60 1.95 1.73
CA THR A 17 -8.00 1.52 1.74
C THR A 17 -8.18 0.04 1.39
N SER A 18 -7.35 -0.53 0.51
CA SER A 18 -7.44 -1.96 0.19
C SER A 18 -6.99 -2.85 1.36
N VAL A 19 -5.99 -2.42 2.15
CA VAL A 19 -5.64 -3.08 3.43
C VAL A 19 -6.83 -3.05 4.38
N GLY A 20 -7.44 -1.88 4.59
CA GLY A 20 -8.59 -1.73 5.48
C GLY A 20 -9.79 -2.58 5.08
N ALA A 21 -10.07 -2.69 3.77
CA ALA A 21 -11.13 -3.55 3.24
C ALA A 21 -10.85 -5.05 3.49
N GLY A 22 -9.61 -5.50 3.30
CA GLY A 22 -9.21 -6.89 3.57
C GLY A 22 -9.25 -7.26 5.06
N LEU A 23 -9.07 -6.29 5.96
CA LEU A 23 -9.17 -6.50 7.40
C LEU A 23 -10.62 -6.53 7.92
N GLY A 24 -11.60 -6.07 7.15
CA GLY A 24 -13.01 -6.10 7.56
C GLY A 24 -13.54 -7.51 7.83
N GLU A 25 -13.18 -8.47 6.97
CA GLU A 25 -13.54 -9.89 7.13
C GLU A 25 -12.83 -10.53 8.33
N VAL A 26 -11.63 -10.07 8.64
CA VAL A 26 -10.80 -10.55 9.76
C VAL A 26 -11.39 -10.08 11.08
N PHE A 27 -11.74 -8.79 11.17
CA PHE A 27 -12.36 -8.24 12.36
C PHE A 27 -13.78 -8.80 12.59
N ALA A 28 -14.50 -9.17 11.51
CA ALA A 28 -15.80 -9.82 11.61
C ALA A 28 -15.74 -11.22 12.26
N GLN A 29 -14.58 -11.88 12.29
CA GLN A 29 -14.39 -13.16 12.97
C GLN A 29 -14.35 -13.04 14.51
N GLY A 30 -14.33 -11.82 15.07
CA GLY A 30 -14.48 -11.57 16.51
C GLY A 30 -13.30 -12.00 17.41
N ALA A 31 -12.27 -12.64 16.85
CA ALA A 31 -11.03 -12.99 17.53
C ALA A 31 -9.94 -11.94 17.23
N ALA A 32 -8.97 -11.80 18.13
CA ALA A 32 -7.79 -10.96 17.86
C ALA A 32 -7.06 -11.51 16.61
N PRO A 33 -6.77 -10.67 15.60
CA PRO A 33 -6.01 -11.12 14.45
C PRO A 33 -4.65 -11.63 14.92
N ASP A 34 -4.29 -12.84 14.54
CA ASP A 34 -2.91 -13.29 14.71
C ASP A 34 -1.99 -12.41 13.85
N LEU A 35 -0.80 -12.11 14.35
CA LEU A 35 0.22 -11.33 13.63
C LEU A 35 0.60 -11.98 12.30
N GLY A 36 0.36 -13.29 12.14
CA GLY A 36 0.51 -14.01 10.88
C GLY A 36 -0.33 -13.44 9.72
N ILE A 37 -1.35 -12.64 10.01
CA ILE A 37 -2.23 -12.09 8.97
C ILE A 37 -1.53 -11.14 8.00
N ILE A 38 -0.44 -10.50 8.43
CA ILE A 38 0.36 -9.62 7.58
C ILE A 38 0.96 -10.37 6.37
N PHE A 39 1.13 -11.69 6.49
CA PHE A 39 1.64 -12.56 5.44
C PHE A 39 0.55 -13.12 4.52
N THR A 40 -0.72 -12.81 4.78
CA THR A 40 -1.82 -13.22 3.90
C THR A 40 -1.87 -12.34 2.65
N PRO A 41 -2.23 -12.89 1.48
CA PRO A 41 -2.29 -12.12 0.23
C PRO A 41 -3.09 -10.80 0.31
N PRO A 42 -4.27 -10.74 0.98
CA PRO A 42 -5.08 -9.52 1.07
C PRO A 42 -4.40 -8.36 1.81
N VAL A 43 -3.45 -8.65 2.71
CA VAL A 43 -2.71 -7.65 3.48
C VAL A 43 -1.30 -7.44 2.91
N LEU A 44 -0.63 -8.53 2.57
CA LEU A 44 0.75 -8.54 2.06
C LEU A 44 0.86 -7.82 0.71
N LEU A 45 -0.05 -8.10 -0.24
CA LEU A 45 0.02 -7.51 -1.57
C LEU A 45 -0.12 -5.98 -1.54
N PRO A 46 -1.11 -5.40 -0.84
CA PRO A 46 -1.15 -3.95 -0.65
C PRO A 46 0.09 -3.39 0.05
N LEU A 47 0.62 -4.03 1.10
CA LEU A 47 1.82 -3.55 1.80
C LEU A 47 3.04 -3.53 0.87
N LEU A 48 3.23 -4.56 0.06
CA LEU A 48 4.27 -4.59 -0.97
C LEU A 48 4.03 -3.52 -2.05
N GLY A 49 2.78 -3.30 -2.45
CA GLY A 49 2.39 -2.21 -3.35
C GLY A 49 2.74 -0.83 -2.78
N LEU A 50 2.53 -0.61 -1.47
CA LEU A 50 2.92 0.61 -0.77
C LEU A 50 4.44 0.79 -0.76
N ALA A 51 5.18 -0.27 -0.42
CA ALA A 51 6.62 -0.25 -0.42
C ALA A 51 7.17 0.08 -1.82
N ALA A 52 6.63 -0.55 -2.86
CA ALA A 52 6.98 -0.25 -4.25
C ALA A 52 6.65 1.20 -4.63
N LEU A 53 5.47 1.72 -4.25
CA LEU A 53 5.09 3.12 -4.45
C LEU A 53 6.05 4.11 -3.77
N SER A 54 6.48 3.80 -2.54
CA SER A 54 7.47 4.63 -1.82
C SER A 54 8.86 4.58 -2.46
N ALA A 55 9.24 3.43 -3.04
CA ALA A 55 10.51 3.24 -3.73
C ALA A 55 10.52 3.78 -5.16
N LEU A 56 9.35 3.96 -5.78
CA LEU A 56 9.17 4.46 -7.15
C LEU A 56 10.03 5.69 -7.48
N PRO A 57 10.05 6.79 -6.69
CA PRO A 57 10.89 7.94 -6.98
C PRO A 57 12.39 7.63 -6.95
N ILE A 58 12.83 6.67 -6.15
CA ILE A 58 14.23 6.23 -6.09
C ILE A 58 14.57 5.45 -7.36
N LEU A 59 13.72 4.50 -7.74
CA LEU A 59 13.87 3.71 -8.97
C LEU A 59 13.90 4.61 -10.20
N LEU A 60 12.96 5.55 -10.32
CA LEU A 60 12.91 6.51 -11.43
C LEU A 60 14.18 7.36 -11.52
N LYS A 61 14.73 7.80 -10.38
CA LYS A 61 16.00 8.54 -10.34
C LYS A 61 17.19 7.68 -10.77
N LEU A 62 17.22 6.40 -10.37
CA LEU A 62 18.27 5.47 -10.74
C LEU A 62 18.28 5.22 -12.26
N PHE A 63 17.12 4.94 -12.85
CA PHE A 63 17.00 4.75 -14.30
C PHE A 63 17.36 6.01 -15.10
N ARG A 64 17.04 7.21 -14.58
CA ARG A 64 17.38 8.49 -15.24
C ARG A 64 18.86 8.88 -15.15
N LYS A 65 19.64 8.33 -14.21
CA LYS A 65 21.08 8.58 -14.07
C LYS A 65 21.95 7.60 -14.87
N GLY A 66 21.39 6.47 -15.30
CA GLY A 66 22.09 5.43 -16.07
C GLY A 66 21.98 5.57 -17.60
N VAL A 67 21.34 6.64 -18.09
CA VAL A 67 21.25 7.04 -19.52
C VAL A 67 22.00 8.35 -19.69
#